data_AF-A0A914ZBU6-F1
#
_entry.id   AF-A0A914ZBU6-F1
#
_cell.length_a   1.000
_cell.length_b   1.000
_cell.length_c   1.000
_cell.angle_alpha   90.00
_cell.angle_beta   90.00
_cell.angle_gamma   90.00
#
_symmetry.space_group_name_H-M   'P 1'
#
loop_
_entity.id
_entity.type
_entity.pdbx_description
1 polymer ?
#
loop_
_entity_poly.entity_id
_entity_poly.type
_entity_poly.pdbx_seq_one_letter_code
_entity_poly.pdbx_strand_id
1 'polypeptide(L)'
;MARSLELPAIVGTGSVTSQVKNDDYLILDAVNNQVYVNPTNEVIDKMRAVQEQVASEKAELAKLKDLPAITLDGHQVEVCANIGTVRDVEGAERNGAEGVGLYRTEFLFMDRDALPTEEEQFAAYKAVAEACGSQAVIVRTMDIGGDKGCHT
;
A
#
# COMPACT_ATOMS: atom_id res chain seq x y z
N MET A 1 1.73 -3.27 4.63
CA MET A 1 1.59 -1.99 5.34
C MET A 1 2.25 -0.86 4.56
N ALA A 2 3.59 -0.81 4.41
CA ALA A 2 4.28 0.27 3.69
C ALA A 2 3.71 0.57 2.29
N ARG A 3 3.42 -0.48 1.49
CA ARG A 3 2.83 -0.35 0.15
C ARG A 3 1.45 0.33 0.13
N SER A 4 0.58 0.02 1.09
CA SER A 4 -0.75 0.63 1.19
C SER A 4 -0.68 2.08 1.65
N LEU A 5 0.34 2.44 2.44
CA LEU A 5 0.60 3.79 2.91
C LEU A 5 1.36 4.66 1.89
N GLU A 6 1.67 4.13 0.70
CA GLU A 6 2.49 4.80 -0.31
C GLU A 6 3.87 5.26 0.22
N LEU A 7 4.41 4.57 1.23
CA LEU A 7 5.71 4.88 1.82
C LEU A 7 6.81 3.95 1.28
N PRO A 8 7.95 4.48 0.82
CA PRO A 8 9.08 3.66 0.39
C PRO A 8 9.65 2.88 1.57
N ALA A 9 9.91 1.59 1.38
CA ALA A 9 10.47 0.72 2.41
C ALA A 9 11.36 -0.35 1.79
N ILE A 10 12.51 -0.60 2.42
CA ILE A 10 13.38 -1.74 2.15
C ILE A 10 13.41 -2.60 3.41
N VAL A 11 13.19 -3.91 3.25
CA VAL A 11 13.24 -4.89 4.34
C VAL A 11 14.39 -5.88 4.09
N GLY A 12 14.89 -6.52 5.14
CA GLY A 12 15.96 -7.52 5.02
C GLY A 12 17.37 -6.95 4.85
N THR A 13 17.61 -5.71 5.29
CA THR A 13 18.92 -5.05 5.21
C THR A 13 19.98 -5.67 6.14
N GLY A 14 19.57 -6.50 7.10
CA GLY A 14 20.42 -7.30 8.00
C GLY A 14 21.17 -6.49 9.06
N SER A 15 21.95 -5.49 8.64
CA SER A 15 22.91 -4.75 9.49
C SER A 15 22.74 -3.23 9.45
N VAL A 16 21.67 -2.70 8.84
CA VAL A 16 21.48 -1.25 8.67
C VAL A 16 21.55 -0.48 10.00
N THR A 17 21.04 -1.05 11.08
CA THR A 17 21.05 -0.45 12.43
C THR A 17 22.44 -0.33 13.05
N SER A 18 23.42 -1.10 12.56
CA SER A 18 24.82 -1.02 12.97
C SER A 18 25.65 -0.07 12.09
N GLN A 19 25.17 0.22 10.88
CA GLN A 19 25.85 1.06 9.90
C GLN A 19 25.37 2.52 9.92
N VAL A 20 24.14 2.75 10.38
CA VAL A 20 23.49 4.07 10.45
C VAL A 20 23.40 4.53 11.90
N LYS A 21 23.70 5.80 12.13
CA LYS A 21 23.53 6.49 13.42
C LYS A 21 22.35 7.45 13.37
N ASN A 22 21.87 7.82 14.55
CA ASN A 22 20.92 8.93 14.66
C ASN A 22 21.55 10.19 14.03
N ASP A 23 20.72 10.99 13.38
CA ASP A 23 21.07 12.22 12.68
C ASP A 23 21.90 12.07 11.38
N ASP A 24 22.17 10.84 10.92
CA ASP A 24 22.74 10.61 9.59
C ASP A 24 21.75 11.02 8.48
N TYR A 25 22.27 11.66 7.43
CA TYR A 25 21.46 11.99 6.26
C TYR A 25 21.33 10.76 5.36
N LEU A 26 20.09 10.33 5.11
CA LEU A 26 19.81 9.12 4.34
C LEU A 26 19.03 9.42 3.07
N ILE A 27 19.36 8.68 2.01
CA ILE A 27 18.48 8.53 0.85
C ILE A 27 18.09 7.06 0.74
N LEU A 28 16.79 6.80 0.76
CA LEU A 28 16.20 5.48 0.57
C LEU A 28 15.78 5.32 -0.90
N ASP A 29 16.62 4.67 -1.70
CA ASP A 29 16.28 4.29 -3.07
C ASP A 29 15.58 2.92 -3.08
N ALA A 30 14.26 2.95 -2.90
CA ALA A 30 13.43 1.75 -2.96
C ALA A 30 13.20 1.22 -4.39
N VAL A 31 13.65 1.95 -5.43
CA VAL A 31 13.54 1.50 -6.84
C VAL A 31 14.71 0.59 -7.17
N ASN A 32 15.92 0.99 -6.83
CA ASN A 32 17.15 0.20 -7.09
C ASN A 32 17.62 -0.62 -5.87
N ASN A 33 16.84 -0.60 -4.77
CA ASN A 33 17.12 -1.32 -3.54
C ASN A 33 18.47 -0.91 -2.89
N GLN A 34 18.70 0.40 -2.76
CA GLN A 34 19.92 0.97 -2.21
C GLN A 34 19.64 1.98 -1.09
N VAL A 35 20.54 2.05 -0.12
CA VAL A 35 20.51 3.04 0.97
C VAL A 35 21.81 3.82 0.94
N TYR A 36 21.72 5.14 0.82
CA TYR A 36 22.88 6.02 0.84
C TYR A 36 22.97 6.70 2.19
N VAL A 37 24.10 6.53 2.88
CA VAL A 37 24.39 7.13 4.19
C VAL A 37 25.37 8.27 4.02
N ASN A 38 24.99 9.47 4.47
CA ASN A 38 25.75 10.71 4.30
C ASN A 38 26.27 10.89 2.85
N PRO A 39 25.37 10.84 1.84
CA PRO A 39 25.76 10.96 0.44
C PRO A 39 26.39 12.32 0.12
N THR A 40 27.26 12.33 -0.88
CA THR A 40 27.78 13.57 -1.45
C THR A 40 26.70 14.32 -2.22
N ASN A 41 26.88 15.63 -2.42
CA ASN A 41 25.94 16.44 -3.20
C ASN A 41 25.70 15.90 -4.62
N GLU A 42 26.73 15.32 -5.25
CA GLU A 42 26.59 14.69 -6.57
C GLU A 42 25.61 13.51 -6.55
N VAL A 43 25.64 12.69 -5.49
CA VAL A 43 24.71 11.58 -5.30
C VAL A 43 23.31 12.12 -4.99
N ILE A 44 23.19 13.16 -4.16
CA ILE A 44 21.90 13.80 -3.86
C ILE A 44 21.24 14.30 -5.15
N ASP A 45 21.98 14.97 -6.03
CA ASP A 45 21.43 15.52 -7.27
C ASP A 45 21.03 14.41 -8.27
N LYS A 46 21.83 13.34 -8.36
CA LYS A 46 21.44 12.14 -9.13
C LYS A 46 20.15 11.52 -8.60
N MET A 47 20.03 11.40 -7.29
CA MET A 47 18.84 10.81 -6.65
C MET A 47 17.61 11.71 -6.76
N ARG A 48 17.78 13.03 -6.80
CA ARG A 48 16.69 13.97 -7.12
C ARG A 48 16.17 13.77 -8.54
N ALA A 49 17.04 13.55 -9.52
CA ALA A 49 16.62 13.24 -10.88
C ALA A 49 15.82 11.92 -10.95
N VAL A 50 16.25 10.89 -10.21
CA VAL A 50 15.50 9.62 -10.10
C VAL A 50 14.13 9.85 -9.45
N GLN A 51 14.05 10.66 -8.39
CA GLN A 51 12.78 11.01 -7.75
C GLN A 51 11.83 11.74 -8.72
N GLU A 52 12.35 12.67 -9.52
CA GLU A 52 11.57 13.39 -10.52
C GLU A 52 11.07 12.46 -11.64
N GLN A 53 11.90 11.52 -12.09
CA GLN A 53 11.49 10.50 -13.06
C GLN A 53 10.33 9.64 -12.51
N VAL A 54 10.43 9.15 -11.28
CA VAL A 54 9.35 8.38 -10.64
C VAL A 54 8.07 9.20 -10.53
N ALA A 55 8.17 10.50 -10.21
CA ALA A 55 7.01 11.39 -10.17
C ALA A 55 6.38 11.59 -11.55
N SER A 56 7.19 11.74 -12.60
CA SER A 56 6.71 11.87 -13.98
C SER A 56 6.05 10.57 -14.47
N GLU A 57 6.63 9.42 -14.17
CA GLU A 57 6.04 8.12 -14.50
C GLU A 57 4.70 7.93 -13.79
N LYS A 58 4.61 8.31 -12.50
CA LYS A 58 3.33 8.30 -11.76
C LYS A 58 2.29 9.20 -12.42
N ALA A 59 2.69 10.36 -12.96
CA ALA A 59 1.79 11.27 -13.67
C ALA A 59 1.32 10.71 -15.02
N GLU A 60 2.19 10.03 -15.77
CA GLU A 60 1.79 9.33 -17.01
C GLU A 60 0.84 8.16 -16.72
N LEU A 61 1.14 7.34 -15.70
CA LEU A 61 0.29 6.24 -15.29
C LEU A 61 -1.08 6.72 -14.78
N ALA A 62 -1.14 7.88 -14.13
CA ALA A 62 -2.41 8.47 -13.70
C ALA A 62 -3.37 8.78 -14.87
N LYS A 63 -2.87 8.92 -16.10
CA LYS A 63 -3.73 9.07 -17.30
C LYS A 63 -4.46 7.78 -17.67
N LEU A 64 -3.92 6.64 -17.24
CA LEU A 64 -4.53 5.32 -17.49
C LEU A 64 -5.63 4.98 -16.48
N LYS A 65 -5.80 5.80 -15.44
CA LYS A 65 -6.73 5.57 -14.33
C LYS A 65 -8.14 5.22 -14.78
N ASP A 66 -8.66 5.92 -15.78
CA ASP A 66 -10.05 5.76 -16.24
C ASP A 66 -10.18 4.83 -17.46
N LEU A 67 -9.07 4.21 -17.90
CA LEU A 67 -9.06 3.27 -19.01
C LEU A 67 -9.33 1.84 -18.53
N PRO A 68 -10.12 1.06 -19.27
CA PRO A 68 -10.36 -0.34 -18.92
C PRO A 68 -9.08 -1.15 -19.11
N ALA A 69 -8.87 -2.15 -18.25
CA ALA A 69 -7.73 -3.05 -18.33
C ALA A 69 -7.91 -4.10 -19.45
N ILE A 70 -7.54 -3.71 -20.68
CA ILE A 70 -7.64 -4.53 -21.89
C ILE A 70 -6.24 -4.78 -22.48
N THR A 71 -5.95 -6.04 -22.77
CA THR A 71 -4.72 -6.48 -23.44
C THR A 71 -4.69 -6.10 -24.92
N LEU A 72 -3.52 -6.17 -25.56
CA LEU A 72 -3.35 -5.77 -26.98
C LEU A 72 -4.16 -6.65 -27.95
N ASP A 73 -4.53 -7.87 -27.56
CA ASP A 73 -5.36 -8.82 -28.29
C ASP A 73 -6.84 -8.79 -27.86
N GLY A 74 -7.23 -7.86 -26.98
CA GLY A 74 -8.63 -7.57 -26.66
C GLY A 74 -9.21 -8.36 -25.49
N HIS A 75 -8.41 -9.11 -24.73
CA HIS A 75 -8.86 -9.75 -23.49
C HIS A 75 -8.94 -8.73 -22.34
N GLN A 76 -10.12 -8.59 -21.73
CA GLN A 76 -10.36 -7.73 -20.58
C GLN A 76 -10.17 -8.50 -19.27
N VAL A 77 -9.50 -7.88 -18.31
CA VAL A 77 -9.32 -8.39 -16.94
C VAL A 77 -9.77 -7.33 -15.95
N GLU A 78 -10.20 -7.72 -14.75
CA GLU A 78 -10.53 -6.77 -13.69
C GLU A 78 -9.28 -6.40 -12.89
N VAL A 79 -9.07 -5.11 -12.66
CA VAL A 79 -7.97 -4.60 -11.83
C VAL A 79 -8.54 -4.01 -10.54
N CYS A 80 -8.54 -4.83 -9.50
CA CYS A 80 -9.11 -4.46 -8.20
C CYS A 80 -8.02 -4.19 -7.14
N ALA A 81 -8.37 -3.41 -6.12
CA ALA A 81 -7.47 -3.09 -5.02
C ALA A 81 -7.56 -4.11 -3.87
N ASN A 82 -6.45 -4.24 -3.14
CA ASN A 82 -6.39 -4.96 -1.87
C ASN A 82 -6.36 -3.94 -0.73
N ILE A 83 -7.37 -4.00 0.14
CA ILE A 83 -7.53 -3.03 1.24
C ILE A 83 -7.46 -3.73 2.61
N GLY A 84 -7.10 -2.96 3.64
CA GLY A 84 -7.15 -3.38 5.04
C GLY A 84 -8.05 -2.51 5.91
N THR A 85 -8.30 -1.27 5.50
CA THR A 85 -9.14 -0.30 6.20
C THR A 85 -9.96 0.53 5.21
N VAL A 86 -10.98 1.23 5.69
CA VAL A 86 -11.77 2.16 4.86
C VAL A 86 -10.93 3.26 4.21
N ARG A 87 -9.80 3.64 4.82
CA ARG A 87 -8.90 4.68 4.30
C ARG A 87 -8.19 4.25 3.03
N ASP A 88 -8.03 2.94 2.82
CA ASP A 88 -7.38 2.42 1.62
C ASP A 88 -8.28 2.53 0.38
N VAL A 89 -9.60 2.75 0.55
CA VAL A 89 -10.55 2.93 -0.56
C VAL A 89 -10.23 4.21 -1.35
N GLU A 90 -9.89 5.31 -0.68
CA GLU A 90 -9.43 6.55 -1.34
C GLU A 90 -8.17 6.30 -2.18
N GLY A 91 -7.26 5.44 -1.70
CA GLY A 91 -6.09 5.01 -2.46
C GLY A 91 -6.48 4.19 -3.69
N ALA A 92 -7.43 3.27 -3.54
CA ALA A 92 -7.94 2.45 -4.64
C ALA A 92 -8.57 3.32 -5.75
N GLU A 93 -9.42 4.28 -5.38
CA GLU A 93 -10.05 5.21 -6.31
C GLU A 93 -9.03 6.12 -7.00
N ARG A 94 -8.03 6.64 -6.28
CA ARG A 94 -6.96 7.46 -6.87
C ARG A 94 -6.16 6.70 -7.92
N ASN A 95 -6.05 5.38 -7.80
CA ASN A 95 -5.31 4.52 -8.73
C ASN A 95 -6.19 3.81 -9.77
N GLY A 96 -7.49 4.11 -9.83
CA GLY A 96 -8.38 3.57 -10.89
C GLY A 96 -8.79 2.12 -10.66
N ALA A 97 -8.89 1.69 -9.41
CA ALA A 97 -9.38 0.35 -9.11
C ALA A 97 -10.83 0.17 -9.58
N GLU A 98 -11.10 -0.96 -10.23
CA GLU A 98 -12.44 -1.36 -10.70
C GLU A 98 -13.30 -1.98 -9.59
N GLY A 99 -12.70 -2.15 -8.40
CA GLY A 99 -13.35 -2.58 -7.17
C GLY A 99 -12.34 -3.05 -6.13
N VAL A 100 -12.82 -3.78 -5.12
CA VAL A 100 -11.98 -4.35 -4.06
C VAL A 100 -11.92 -5.87 -4.22
N GLY A 101 -10.76 -6.36 -4.66
CA GLY A 101 -10.53 -7.79 -4.92
C GLY A 101 -10.18 -8.57 -3.66
N LEU A 102 -9.75 -7.86 -2.61
CA LEU A 102 -9.50 -8.45 -1.29
C LEU A 102 -9.60 -7.38 -0.20
N TYR A 103 -10.60 -7.50 0.66
CA TYR A 103 -10.63 -6.80 1.93
C TYR A 103 -10.14 -7.73 3.04
N ARG A 104 -8.96 -7.41 3.58
CA ARG A 104 -8.36 -8.08 4.74
C ARG A 104 -8.99 -7.58 6.03
N THR A 105 -9.83 -8.42 6.64
CA THR A 105 -10.56 -8.06 7.87
C THR A 105 -9.69 -8.14 9.11
N GLU A 106 -8.51 -8.78 9.06
CA GLU A 106 -7.67 -8.98 10.25
C GLU A 106 -7.25 -7.68 10.93
N PHE A 107 -7.14 -6.57 10.21
CA PHE A 107 -6.79 -5.27 10.79
C PHE A 107 -7.87 -4.74 11.75
N LEU A 108 -9.12 -5.20 11.64
CA LEU A 108 -10.18 -4.89 12.59
C LEU A 108 -9.98 -5.60 13.95
N PHE A 109 -9.21 -6.68 13.94
CA PHE A 109 -8.90 -7.51 15.11
C PHE A 109 -7.52 -7.20 15.70
N MET A 110 -6.66 -6.50 14.95
CA MET A 110 -5.33 -6.09 15.39
C MET A 110 -5.39 -4.76 16.17
N ASP A 111 -4.44 -4.57 17.09
CA ASP A 111 -4.27 -3.32 17.85
C ASP A 111 -5.46 -2.96 18.77
N ARG A 112 -6.07 -3.98 19.38
CA ARG A 112 -7.17 -3.84 20.34
C ARG A 112 -7.02 -4.83 21.49
N ASP A 113 -7.55 -4.47 22.66
CA ASP A 113 -7.52 -5.31 23.86
C ASP A 113 -8.59 -6.42 23.86
N ALA A 114 -9.54 -6.36 22.93
CA ALA A 114 -10.65 -7.32 22.83
C ALA A 114 -11.10 -7.53 21.37
N LEU A 115 -11.73 -8.68 21.12
CA LEU A 115 -12.33 -9.00 19.82
C LEU A 115 -13.44 -8.00 19.47
N PRO A 116 -13.54 -7.56 18.20
CA PRO A 116 -14.57 -6.65 17.76
C PRO A 116 -15.96 -7.31 17.80
N THR A 117 -16.93 -6.55 18.25
CA THR A 117 -18.33 -7.01 18.29
C THR A 117 -18.89 -7.13 16.87
N GLU A 118 -20.02 -7.83 16.72
CA GLU A 118 -20.75 -7.87 15.45
C GLU A 118 -21.08 -6.46 14.96
N GLU A 119 -21.52 -5.58 15.85
CA GLU A 119 -21.88 -4.20 15.50
C GLU A 119 -20.69 -3.39 14.96
N GLU A 120 -19.50 -3.59 15.54
CA GLU A 120 -18.26 -2.95 15.07
C GLU A 120 -17.83 -3.49 13.71
N GLN A 121 -17.95 -4.80 13.52
CA GLN A 121 -17.71 -5.46 12.23
C GLN A 121 -18.68 -4.94 11.16
N PHE A 122 -19.97 -4.91 11.48
CA PHE A 122 -21.01 -4.38 10.61
C PHE A 122 -20.72 -2.93 10.22
N ALA A 123 -20.40 -2.06 11.18
CA ALA A 123 -20.09 -0.66 10.92
C ALA A 123 -18.87 -0.51 9.99
N ALA A 124 -17.81 -1.29 10.20
CA ALA A 124 -16.63 -1.27 9.36
C ALA A 124 -16.92 -1.74 7.93
N TYR A 125 -17.62 -2.87 7.77
CA TYR A 125 -17.96 -3.42 6.46
C TYR A 125 -18.93 -2.53 5.70
N LYS A 126 -19.92 -1.97 6.40
CA LYS A 126 -20.85 -0.99 5.85
C LYS A 126 -20.11 0.24 5.32
N ALA A 127 -19.18 0.80 6.10
CA ALA A 127 -18.41 1.97 5.68
C ALA A 127 -17.59 1.71 4.41
N VAL A 128 -16.99 0.53 4.28
CA VAL A 128 -16.26 0.13 3.06
C VAL A 128 -17.22 -0.06 1.89
N ALA A 129 -18.34 -0.75 2.08
CA ALA A 129 -19.33 -0.97 1.03
C ALA A 129 -19.93 0.35 0.52
N GLU A 130 -20.24 1.29 1.41
CA GLU A 130 -20.73 2.62 1.05
C GLU A 130 -19.66 3.45 0.33
N ALA A 131 -18.40 3.38 0.78
CA ALA A 131 -17.29 4.09 0.16
C ALA A 131 -16.98 3.58 -1.26
N CYS A 132 -17.11 2.28 -1.53
CA CYS A 132 -16.91 1.70 -2.86
C CYS A 132 -18.07 1.96 -3.84
N GLY A 133 -19.19 2.52 -3.39
CA GLY A 133 -20.32 2.88 -4.24
C GLY A 133 -20.92 1.66 -4.96
N SER A 134 -20.86 1.65 -6.29
CA SER A 134 -21.37 0.55 -7.12
C SER A 134 -20.37 -0.57 -7.36
N GLN A 135 -19.13 -0.46 -6.87
CA GLN A 135 -18.09 -1.44 -7.10
C GLN A 135 -18.21 -2.63 -6.14
N ALA A 136 -17.80 -3.82 -6.61
CA ALA A 136 -17.82 -5.03 -5.81
C ALA A 136 -16.71 -5.02 -4.74
N VAL A 137 -16.99 -5.64 -3.59
CA VAL A 137 -16.04 -5.82 -2.49
C VAL A 137 -15.98 -7.28 -2.09
N ILE A 138 -14.82 -7.91 -2.25
CA ILE A 138 -14.56 -9.27 -1.80
C ILE A 138 -14.05 -9.24 -0.36
N VAL A 139 -14.96 -9.48 0.59
CA VAL A 139 -14.62 -9.55 2.01
C VAL A 139 -14.06 -10.93 2.35
N ARG A 140 -12.81 -10.99 2.79
CA ARG A 140 -12.23 -12.23 3.31
C ARG A 140 -12.52 -12.33 4.80
N THR A 141 -13.08 -13.45 5.22
CA THR A 141 -13.20 -13.75 6.66
C THR A 141 -11.82 -13.71 7.33
N MET A 142 -11.81 -13.46 8.63
CA MET A 142 -10.57 -13.35 9.39
C MET A 142 -9.61 -14.51 9.13
N ASP A 143 -8.40 -14.18 8.66
CA ASP A 143 -7.30 -15.11 8.44
C ASP A 143 -6.13 -14.78 9.40
N ILE A 144 -6.29 -15.23 10.66
CA ILE A 144 -5.28 -15.15 11.71
C ILE A 144 -4.53 -16.48 11.79
N GLY A 145 -3.21 -16.41 11.57
CA GLY A 145 -2.24 -17.50 11.72
C GLY A 145 -1.00 -17.05 12.51
N GLY A 146 -0.06 -17.96 12.75
CA GLY A 146 0.97 -17.87 13.81
C GLY A 146 1.90 -16.65 13.85
N ASP A 147 2.00 -15.84 12.78
CA ASP A 147 2.83 -14.63 12.74
C ASP A 147 2.10 -13.34 13.17
N LYS A 148 0.79 -13.41 13.43
CA LYS A 148 -0.02 -12.25 13.81
C LYS A 148 -0.36 -12.35 15.30
N GLY A 149 0.34 -11.56 16.12
CA GLY A 149 0.14 -11.50 17.57
C GLY A 149 -1.26 -10.98 17.91
N CYS A 150 -2.20 -11.91 18.09
CA CYS A 150 -3.47 -11.64 18.75
C CYS A 150 -3.34 -12.22 20.16
N HIS A 151 -3.35 -11.37 21.19
CA HIS A 151 -3.46 -11.86 22.56
C HIS A 151 -4.90 -12.36 22.75
N THR A 152 -5.04 -13.67 22.92
CA THR A 152 -6.28 -14.33 23.37
C THR A 152 -6.51 -14.11 24.86
#